data_AF-A0AAW8E0B1-F1
#
_entry.id   AF-A0AAW8E0B1-F1
#
_cell.length_a   1.000
_cell.length_b   1.000
_cell.length_c   1.000
_cell.angle_alpha   90.00
_cell.angle_beta   90.00
_cell.angle_gamma   90.00
#
_symmetry.space_group_name_H-M   'P 1'
#
loop_
_entity.id
_entity.type
_entity.pdbx_description
1 polymer ?
#
loop_
_entity_poly.entity_id
_entity_poly.type
_entity_poly.pdbx_seq_one_letter_code
_entity_poly.pdbx_strand_id
1 'polypeptide(L)'
;MKSNKQRRAEIKAHRLERAARAVALQQRQADARLLRAEGMVAADTALLAAHNNTYGPLPSFYVDKAFTCRDCGAQEVWTAKQQKWWYEVALGSIHSTAVRCRACRLGTSRTRTTTND
;
A
#
# COMPACT_ATOMS: atom_id res chain seq x y z
N MET A 1 0.12 -49.87 -17.59
CA MET A 1 -0.10 -49.93 -16.13
C MET A 1 1.16 -49.41 -15.45
N LYS A 2 1.09 -48.34 -14.65
CA LYS A 2 2.30 -47.74 -14.02
C LYS A 2 2.78 -48.63 -12.88
N SER A 3 4.10 -48.78 -12.74
CA SER A 3 4.70 -49.51 -11.61
C SER A 3 4.42 -48.80 -10.29
N ASN A 4 4.30 -49.55 -9.19
CA ASN A 4 4.20 -49.00 -7.84
C ASN A 4 5.32 -47.97 -7.53
N LYS A 5 6.53 -48.17 -8.08
CA LYS A 5 7.64 -47.22 -7.94
C LYS A 5 7.33 -45.88 -8.63
N GLN A 6 6.77 -45.92 -9.84
CA GLN A 6 6.37 -44.73 -10.59
C GLN A 6 5.24 -44.00 -9.86
N ARG A 7 4.22 -44.73 -9.37
CA ARG A 7 3.11 -44.13 -8.61
C ARG A 7 3.58 -43.46 -7.31
N ARG A 8 4.53 -44.06 -6.59
CA ARG A 8 5.13 -43.45 -5.39
C ARG A 8 5.93 -42.18 -5.72
N ALA A 9 6.68 -42.17 -6.82
CA ALA A 9 7.41 -41.00 -7.27
C ALA A 9 6.48 -39.83 -7.63
N GLU A 10 5.38 -40.11 -8.36
CA GLU A 10 4.35 -39.10 -8.70
C GLU A 10 3.70 -38.51 -7.43
N ILE A 11 3.33 -39.36 -6.47
CA ILE A 11 2.75 -38.90 -5.20
C ILE A 11 3.74 -38.00 -4.44
N LYS A 12 5.03 -38.37 -4.41
CA LYS A 12 6.07 -37.55 -3.77
C LYS A 12 6.22 -36.20 -4.48
N ALA A 13 6.26 -36.18 -5.82
CA ALA A 13 6.35 -34.95 -6.60
C ALA A 13 5.17 -34.01 -6.32
N HIS A 14 3.93 -34.52 -6.33
CA HIS A 14 2.75 -33.70 -6.00
C HIS A 14 2.76 -33.17 -4.56
N ARG A 15 3.28 -33.95 -3.60
CA ARG A 15 3.44 -33.48 -2.21
C ARG A 15 4.46 -32.35 -2.12
N LEU A 16 5.59 -32.47 -2.80
CA LEU A 16 6.61 -31.42 -2.86
C LEU A 16 6.07 -30.15 -3.51
N GLU A 17 5.36 -30.28 -4.63
CA GLU A 17 4.71 -29.14 -5.32
C GLU A 17 3.68 -28.45 -4.41
N ARG A 18 2.86 -29.23 -3.69
CA ARG A 18 1.91 -28.67 -2.72
C ARG A 18 2.62 -27.95 -1.57
N ALA A 19 3.68 -28.52 -1.03
CA ALA A 19 4.47 -27.90 0.03
C ALA A 19 5.12 -26.59 -0.45
N ALA A 20 5.71 -26.59 -1.64
CA ALA A 20 6.31 -25.39 -2.24
C ALA A 20 5.28 -24.27 -2.43
N ARG A 21 4.07 -24.60 -2.93
CA ARG A 21 2.97 -23.63 -3.03
C ARG A 21 2.55 -23.06 -1.67
N ALA A 22 2.46 -23.90 -0.64
CA ALA A 22 2.10 -23.44 0.70
C ALA A 22 3.16 -22.50 1.28
N VAL A 23 4.44 -22.83 1.15
CA VAL A 23 5.56 -21.98 1.59
C VAL A 23 5.54 -20.63 0.88
N ALA A 24 5.36 -20.61 -0.45
CA ALA A 24 5.31 -19.37 -1.22
C ALA A 24 4.13 -18.46 -0.80
N LEU A 25 2.96 -19.04 -0.50
CA LEU A 25 1.82 -18.28 0.03
C LEU A 25 2.10 -17.70 1.42
N GLN A 26 2.72 -18.49 2.29
CA GLN A 26 3.08 -18.04 3.65
C GLN A 26 4.10 -16.90 3.61
N GLN A 27 5.12 -17.00 2.75
CA GLN A 27 6.11 -15.93 2.55
C GLN A 27 5.45 -14.63 2.09
N ARG A 28 4.62 -14.68 1.03
CA ARG A 28 3.88 -13.50 0.55
C ARG A 28 3.02 -12.84 1.64
N GLN A 29 2.40 -13.64 2.50
CA GLN A 29 1.61 -13.11 3.64
C GLN A 29 2.50 -12.47 4.70
N ALA A 30 3.66 -13.05 5.00
CA ALA A 30 4.64 -12.48 5.93
C ALA A 30 5.17 -11.15 5.41
N ASP A 31 5.54 -11.07 4.14
CA ASP A 31 6.03 -9.84 3.49
C ASP A 31 4.97 -8.73 3.54
N ALA A 32 3.72 -9.06 3.22
CA ALA A 32 2.62 -8.10 3.30
C ALA A 32 2.35 -7.60 4.74
N ARG A 33 2.58 -8.45 5.74
CA ARG A 33 2.48 -8.06 7.16
C ARG A 33 3.64 -7.15 7.57
N LEU A 34 4.86 -7.47 7.14
CA LEU A 34 6.04 -6.65 7.42
C LEU A 34 5.88 -5.26 6.83
N LEU A 35 5.51 -5.17 5.54
CA LEU A 35 5.24 -3.88 4.89
C LEU A 35 4.19 -3.08 5.68
N ARG A 36 3.07 -3.70 6.07
CA ARG A 36 2.04 -3.01 6.85
C ARG A 36 2.56 -2.55 8.23
N ALA A 37 3.38 -3.35 8.90
CA ALA A 37 3.95 -3.00 10.20
C ALA A 37 4.90 -1.80 10.10
N GLU A 38 5.60 -1.65 8.98
CA GLU A 38 6.48 -0.52 8.69
C GLU A 38 5.74 0.70 8.11
N GLY A 39 4.40 0.69 8.11
CA GLY A 39 3.61 1.78 7.53
C GLY A 39 3.75 1.87 6.00
N MET A 40 4.04 0.73 5.35
CA MET A 40 4.24 0.62 3.91
C MET A 40 3.10 -0.14 3.24
N VAL A 41 2.81 0.22 1.98
CA VAL A 41 1.87 -0.52 1.13
C VAL A 41 2.42 -0.57 -0.29
N ALA A 42 2.49 -1.76 -0.88
CA ALA A 42 2.93 -1.94 -2.26
C ALA A 42 2.04 -1.16 -3.25
N ALA A 43 2.67 -0.49 -4.21
CA ALA A 43 1.99 0.24 -5.28
C ALA A 43 1.73 -0.68 -6.49
N ASP A 44 0.65 -0.41 -7.22
CA ASP A 44 0.44 -0.99 -8.54
C ASP A 44 1.14 -0.11 -9.59
N THR A 45 2.40 -0.40 -9.85
CA THR A 45 3.24 0.41 -10.76
C THR A 45 2.71 0.42 -12.20
N ALA A 46 2.06 -0.66 -12.63
CA ALA A 46 1.50 -0.74 -13.99
C ALA A 46 0.28 0.17 -14.14
N LEU A 47 -0.62 0.16 -13.15
CA LEU A 47 -1.75 1.08 -13.09
C LEU A 47 -1.29 2.53 -13.02
N LEU A 48 -0.30 2.82 -12.18
CA LEU A 48 0.26 4.16 -12.06
C LEU A 48 0.84 4.67 -13.39
N ALA A 49 1.56 3.82 -14.14
CA ALA A 49 2.12 4.16 -15.44
C ALA A 49 1.05 4.44 -16.50
N ALA A 50 -0.09 3.75 -16.43
CA ALA A 50 -1.20 3.95 -17.36
C ALA A 50 -1.92 5.30 -17.14
N HIS A 51 -2.00 5.78 -15.90
CA HIS A 51 -2.80 6.96 -15.55
C HIS A 51 -2.00 8.21 -15.18
N ASN A 52 -0.69 8.10 -14.93
CA ASN A 52 0.18 9.24 -14.66
C ASN A 52 1.17 9.42 -15.81
N ASN A 53 1.05 10.52 -16.55
CA ASN A 53 2.07 10.91 -17.51
C ASN A 53 3.24 11.60 -16.77
N THR A 54 4.22 10.82 -16.33
CA THR A 54 5.40 11.32 -15.64
C THR A 54 6.67 10.78 -16.28
N TYR A 55 7.70 11.62 -16.37
CA TYR A 55 9.03 11.25 -16.83
C TYR A 55 9.91 10.66 -15.70
N GLY A 56 9.43 10.70 -14.45
CA GLY A 56 10.15 10.21 -13.27
C GLY A 56 9.75 8.80 -12.83
N PRO A 57 10.54 8.17 -11.93
CA PRO A 57 10.21 6.86 -11.41
C PRO A 57 8.92 6.89 -10.59
N LEU A 58 8.04 5.93 -10.85
CA LEU A 58 6.85 5.68 -10.04
C LEU A 58 7.22 4.91 -8.78
N PRO A 59 6.56 5.18 -7.63
CA PRO A 59 6.87 4.49 -6.39
C PRO A 59 6.53 3.00 -6.49
N SER A 60 7.41 2.13 -5.97
CA SER A 60 7.10 0.71 -5.78
C SER A 60 6.27 0.44 -4.52
N PHE A 61 6.32 1.37 -3.56
CA PHE A 61 5.56 1.32 -2.32
C PHE A 61 5.24 2.75 -1.85
N TYR A 62 4.11 2.90 -1.16
CA TYR A 62 3.78 4.09 -0.38
C TYR A 62 4.25 3.89 1.05
N VAL A 63 4.62 4.99 1.70
CA VAL A 63 5.05 5.04 3.11
C VAL A 63 4.22 6.08 3.83
N ASP A 64 3.87 5.86 5.09
CA ASP A 64 3.19 6.85 5.92
C ASP A 64 3.95 8.19 5.92
N LYS A 65 3.23 9.29 5.65
CA LYS A 65 3.80 10.64 5.56
C LYS A 65 3.15 11.56 6.57
N ALA A 66 3.93 12.07 7.52
CA ALA A 66 3.46 13.11 8.42
C ALA A 66 3.21 14.42 7.65
N PHE A 67 2.17 15.15 8.02
CA PHE A 67 1.90 16.49 7.50
C PHE A 67 1.25 17.36 8.58
N THR A 68 1.39 18.68 8.43
CA THR A 68 0.69 19.65 9.26
C THR A 68 -0.50 20.20 8.49
N CYS A 69 -1.70 20.15 9.08
CA CYS A 69 -2.88 20.72 8.47
C CYS A 69 -2.71 22.24 8.31
N ARG A 70 -2.83 22.75 7.08
CA ARG A 70 -2.64 24.18 6.82
C ARG A 70 -3.68 25.08 7.49
N ASP A 71 -4.89 24.58 7.71
CA ASP A 71 -5.97 25.38 8.29
C ASP A 71 -5.91 25.43 9.83
N CYS A 72 -5.86 24.27 10.51
CA CYS A 72 -5.91 24.20 11.98
C CYS A 72 -4.54 23.96 12.66
N GLY A 73 -3.49 23.63 11.92
CA GLY A 73 -2.17 23.33 12.47
C GLY A 73 -2.00 21.93 13.08
N ALA A 74 -3.04 21.09 13.06
CA ALA A 74 -2.93 19.73 13.60
C ALA A 74 -1.88 18.89 12.85
N GLN A 75 -1.06 18.15 13.59
CA GLN A 75 -0.15 17.15 13.04
C GLN A 75 -0.91 15.87 12.76
N GLU A 76 -0.81 15.38 11.53
CA GLU A 76 -1.57 14.24 11.02
C GLU A 76 -0.67 13.35 10.17
N VAL A 77 -1.12 12.13 9.92
CA VAL A 77 -0.41 11.18 9.05
C VAL A 77 -1.27 10.88 7.83
N TRP A 78 -0.70 11.10 6.65
CA TRP A 78 -1.24 10.60 5.39
C TRP A 78 -0.75 9.17 5.19
N THR A 79 -1.60 8.21 5.55
CA THR A 79 -1.16 6.82 5.61
C THR A 79 -0.89 6.28 4.21
N ALA A 80 0.00 5.29 4.09
CA ALA A 80 0.29 4.57 2.85
C ALA A 80 -0.99 3.97 2.23
N LYS A 81 -1.95 3.56 3.07
CA LYS A 81 -3.27 3.09 2.61
C LYS A 81 -4.11 4.21 1.98
N GLN A 82 -4.11 5.40 2.57
CA GLN A 82 -4.80 6.58 2.01
C GLN A 82 -4.15 7.04 0.70
N GLN A 83 -2.82 7.00 0.63
CA GLN A 83 -2.05 7.27 -0.59
C GLN A 83 -2.43 6.29 -1.70
N LYS A 84 -2.41 4.97 -1.43
CA LYS A 84 -2.81 3.95 -2.41
C LYS A 84 -4.22 4.19 -2.94
N TRP A 85 -5.19 4.42 -2.05
CA TRP A 85 -6.55 4.73 -2.48
C TRP A 85 -6.61 6.00 -3.36
N TRP A 86 -5.90 7.06 -2.98
CA TRP A 86 -5.90 8.32 -3.73
C TRP A 86 -5.32 8.15 -5.14
N TYR A 87 -4.15 7.53 -5.27
CA TYR A 87 -3.46 7.44 -6.55
C TYR A 87 -4.03 6.36 -7.47
N GLU A 88 -4.51 5.24 -6.91
CA GLU A 88 -4.90 4.08 -7.71
C GLU A 88 -6.41 3.93 -7.89
N VAL A 89 -7.22 4.41 -6.93
CA VAL A 89 -8.70 4.29 -7.01
C VAL A 89 -9.33 5.62 -7.41
N ALA A 90 -8.95 6.71 -6.74
CA ALA A 90 -9.43 8.04 -7.10
C ALA A 90 -8.69 8.64 -8.29
N LEU A 91 -7.64 7.98 -8.79
CA LEU A 91 -6.77 8.40 -9.91
C LEU A 91 -6.24 9.83 -9.74
N GLY A 92 -5.97 10.23 -8.50
CA GLY A 92 -5.34 11.50 -8.21
C GLY A 92 -3.90 11.55 -8.74
N SER A 93 -3.44 12.73 -9.13
CA SER A 93 -2.08 12.93 -9.63
C SER A 93 -1.04 12.43 -8.61
N ILE A 94 -0.03 11.70 -9.07
CA ILE A 94 1.09 11.19 -8.25
C ILE A 94 1.87 12.30 -7.52
N HIS A 95 1.78 13.55 -7.98
CA HIS A 95 2.41 14.71 -7.36
C HIS A 95 1.60 15.33 -6.22
N SER A 96 0.38 14.84 -5.98
CA SER A 96 -0.49 15.35 -4.90
C SER A 96 0.02 14.94 -3.52
N THR A 97 -0.21 15.78 -2.52
CA THR A 97 0.04 15.48 -1.10
C THR A 97 -1.13 15.87 -0.21
N ALA A 98 -1.26 15.22 0.95
CA ALA A 98 -2.24 15.64 1.95
C ALA A 98 -1.80 16.93 2.65
N VAL A 99 -2.68 17.93 2.68
CA VAL A 99 -2.40 19.27 3.25
C VAL A 99 -3.44 19.73 4.27
N ARG A 100 -4.52 18.95 4.46
CA ARG A 100 -5.62 19.23 5.39
C ARG A 100 -5.99 17.97 6.16
N CYS A 101 -6.32 18.10 7.44
CA CYS A 101 -6.85 17.00 8.24
C CYS A 101 -8.29 16.66 7.80
N ARG A 102 -8.81 15.51 8.27
CA ARG A 102 -10.19 15.09 7.95
C ARG A 102 -11.22 16.10 8.46
N ALA A 103 -11.04 16.63 9.67
CA ALA A 103 -11.98 17.58 10.26
C ALA A 103 -12.08 18.88 9.43
N CYS A 104 -10.94 19.45 9.01
CA CYS A 104 -10.93 20.65 8.15
C CYS A 104 -11.49 20.36 6.75
N ARG A 105 -11.28 19.17 6.17
CA ARG A 105 -11.92 18.78 4.90
C ARG A 105 -13.44 18.68 4.99
N LEU A 106 -13.96 18.28 6.15
CA LEU A 106 -15.40 18.14 6.40
C LEU A 106 -16.04 19.41 6.96
N GLY A 107 -15.27 20.46 7.23
CA GLY A 107 -15.77 21.69 7.87
C GLY A 107 -16.16 21.52 9.34
N THR A 108 -15.74 20.45 10.00
CA THR A 108 -16.09 20.15 11.41
C THR A 108 -15.01 20.57 12.41
N SER A 109 -13.93 21.19 11.96
CA SER A 109 -12.84 21.64 12.84
C SER A 109 -13.22 22.87 13.64
N ARG A 110 -12.83 22.92 14.92
CA ARG A 110 -12.77 24.18 15.68
C ARG A 110 -11.75 25.09 14.99
N THR A 111 -12.19 26.27 14.60
CA THR A 111 -11.38 27.29 13.91
C THR A 111 -10.10 27.58 14.70
N ARG A 112 -9.02 27.81 13.97
CA ARG A 112 -7.77 28.27 14.54
C ARG A 112 -8.01 29.69 15.09
N THR A 113 -8.03 29.86 16.42
CA THR A 113 -8.03 31.20 17.02
C THR A 113 -6.69 31.85 16.68
N THR A 114 -6.65 32.67 15.64
CA THR A 114 -5.50 33.53 15.35
C THR A 114 -5.52 34.66 16.35
N THR A 115 -4.82 34.51 17.48
CA THR A 115 -4.33 35.65 18.25
C THR A 115 -3.16 36.25 17.46
N ASN A 116 -3.43 37.35 16.75
CA ASN A 116 -2.38 38.28 16.32
C ASN A 116 -2.01 39.10 17.57
N ASP A 117 -0.76 39.00 18.02
CA ASP A 117 -0.08 40.02 18.84
C ASP A 117 0.59 41.03 17.88
#